data_AF-G0N807-F1
#
_entry.id   AF-G0N807-F1
#
_cell.length_a   1.000
_cell.length_b   1.000
_cell.length_c   1.000
_cell.angle_alpha   90.00
_cell.angle_beta   90.00
_cell.angle_gamma   90.00
#
_symmetry.space_group_name_H-M   'P 1'
#
loop_
_entity.id
_entity.type
_entity.pdbx_description
1 polymer ?
#
loop_
_entity_poly.entity_id
_entity_poly.type
_entity_poly.pdbx_seq_one_letter_code
_entity_poly.pdbx_strand_id
1 'polypeptide(L)'
;MIIGSNFYHSYTAVVSRVYWNSLIVLTILGVLYLVFAELATENFFYSGLIFAAVVASFMVLKGFHYLIKLIHKLLKVKPQKKCKSIMIIAFLIMYLISWAPRLMVLYFGYEFFVFWSMVFVGIQAITLINHEFIRTLPCEILYSQDPTIPIILGNFFHCVFLLGLSRFGTSFDEMKDKVAIVAFQLMYFPICCVVYTDFCKVLNGEWRMTNVPSTNDTTNNNNNQQNMGLVGNAQVRPLRVEVVGDKADQRVDCRICRHEYTDTRTPRVLKECGHTVCEECADRLLTYSNTKYLICPFCQMVTVVKGPAALLPKNYGMIDIMDYMKDK
;
A
#
# COMPACT_ATOMS: atom_id res chain seq x y z
N MET A 1 -6.49 26.97 -7.59
CA MET A 1 -5.23 26.47 -7.00
C MET A 1 -5.38 24.98 -6.81
N ILE A 2 -4.57 24.22 -7.53
CA ILE A 2 -4.63 22.76 -7.70
C ILE A 2 -4.20 22.10 -6.38
N ILE A 3 -5.06 21.33 -5.72
CA ILE A 3 -4.62 20.39 -4.69
C ILE A 3 -4.53 19.03 -5.39
N GLY A 4 -3.32 18.79 -5.92
CA GLY A 4 -2.95 17.54 -6.56
C GLY A 4 -3.04 16.39 -5.58
N SER A 5 -3.54 15.27 -6.10
CA SER A 5 -3.46 13.95 -5.50
C SER A 5 -1.99 13.59 -5.20
N ASN A 6 -1.54 13.79 -3.96
CA ASN A 6 -0.23 13.35 -3.48
C ASN A 6 -0.21 11.84 -3.18
N PHE A 7 -0.59 11.00 -4.14
CA PHE A 7 -0.30 9.57 -4.09
C PHE A 7 0.87 9.29 -5.04
N TYR A 8 2.05 9.15 -4.46
CA TYR A 8 3.25 8.79 -5.20
C TYR A 8 3.11 7.34 -5.69
N HIS A 9 2.83 7.16 -6.99
CA HIS A 9 3.11 5.91 -7.71
C HIS A 9 4.60 5.50 -7.64
N SER A 10 5.48 6.37 -7.12
CA SER A 10 6.92 6.18 -7.16
C SER A 10 7.48 5.27 -6.06
N TYR A 11 6.87 5.17 -4.87
CA TYR A 11 7.59 4.54 -3.75
C TYR A 11 7.67 3.01 -3.83
N THR A 12 6.58 2.27 -4.10
CA THR A 12 6.67 0.81 -4.34
C THR A 12 7.60 0.52 -5.50
N ALA A 13 7.50 1.31 -6.58
CA ALA A 13 8.35 1.15 -7.76
C ALA A 13 9.82 1.42 -7.45
N VAL A 14 10.13 2.42 -6.62
CA VAL A 14 11.48 2.75 -6.16
C VAL A 14 12.01 1.64 -5.26
N VAL A 15 11.26 1.20 -4.25
CA VAL A 15 11.66 0.10 -3.35
C VAL A 15 11.92 -1.18 -4.14
N SER A 16 11.03 -1.56 -5.05
CA SER A 16 11.24 -2.72 -5.93
C SER A 16 12.43 -2.54 -6.88
N ARG A 17 12.70 -1.33 -7.38
CA ARG A 17 13.93 -1.05 -8.16
C ARG A 17 15.18 -1.17 -7.30
N VAL A 18 15.15 -0.71 -6.05
CA VAL A 18 16.27 -0.88 -5.11
C VAL A 18 16.54 -2.36 -4.91
N TYR A 19 15.52 -3.17 -4.59
CA TYR A 19 15.68 -4.63 -4.47
C TYR A 19 16.25 -5.26 -5.74
N TRP A 20 15.76 -4.86 -6.92
CA TRP A 20 16.24 -5.40 -8.19
C TRP A 20 17.70 -5.05 -8.48
N ASN A 21 18.10 -3.80 -8.24
CA ASN A 21 19.49 -3.38 -8.40
C ASN A 21 20.40 -4.07 -7.38
N SER A 22 19.95 -4.26 -6.14
CA SER A 22 20.69 -5.01 -5.12
C SER A 22 20.96 -6.45 -5.55
N LEU A 23 19.98 -7.14 -6.15
CA LEU A 23 20.16 -8.49 -6.71
C LEU A 23 21.29 -8.50 -7.75
N ILE A 24 21.27 -7.56 -8.71
CA ILE A 24 22.29 -7.46 -9.77
C ILE A 24 23.67 -7.19 -9.17
N VAL A 25 23.78 -6.20 -8.26
CA VAL A 25 25.05 -5.83 -7.63
C VAL A 25 25.62 -7.00 -6.83
N LEU A 26 24.81 -7.69 -6.03
CA LEU A 26 25.26 -8.84 -5.24
C LEU A 26 25.71 -10.00 -6.12
N THR A 27 25.03 -10.25 -7.25
CA THR A 27 25.47 -11.26 -8.22
C THR A 27 26.82 -10.88 -8.84
N ILE A 28 27.01 -9.62 -9.23
CA ILE A 28 28.29 -9.14 -9.78
C ILE A 28 29.39 -9.27 -8.73
N LEU A 29 29.17 -8.84 -7.49
CA LEU A 29 30.15 -8.96 -6.41
C LEU A 29 30.53 -10.42 -6.15
N GLY A 30 29.57 -11.35 -6.17
CA GLY A 30 29.85 -12.78 -6.03
C GLY A 30 30.70 -13.34 -7.17
N VAL A 31 30.44 -12.91 -8.42
CA VAL A 31 31.26 -13.29 -9.58
C VAL A 31 32.66 -12.70 -9.49
N LEU A 32 32.79 -11.42 -9.13
CA LEU A 32 34.09 -10.78 -8.96
C LEU A 32 34.90 -11.44 -7.85
N TYR A 33 34.27 -11.81 -6.73
CA TYR A 33 34.92 -12.58 -5.68
C TYR A 33 35.49 -13.90 -6.23
N LEU A 34 34.71 -14.65 -7.01
CA LEU A 34 35.18 -15.89 -7.65
C LEU A 34 36.35 -15.68 -8.61
N VAL A 35 36.39 -14.56 -9.32
CA VAL A 35 37.46 -14.24 -10.28
C VAL A 35 38.77 -13.87 -9.59
N PHE A 36 38.69 -13.11 -8.50
CA PHE A 36 39.86 -12.58 -7.80
C PHE A 36 40.27 -13.37 -6.56
N ALA A 37 39.47 -14.35 -6.12
CA ALA A 37 39.84 -15.23 -5.02
C ALA A 37 41.10 -16.01 -5.37
N GLU A 38 41.99 -16.15 -4.40
CA GLU A 38 43.12 -17.07 -4.50
C GLU A 38 42.59 -18.47 -4.86
N LEU A 39 43.31 -19.17 -5.74
CA LEU A 39 43.03 -20.54 -6.21
C LEU A 39 43.22 -21.56 -5.07
N ALA A 40 42.42 -21.42 -4.02
CA ALA A 40 42.29 -22.33 -2.91
C ALA A 40 40.99 -23.13 -3.08
N THR A 41 41.08 -24.44 -2.93
CA THR A 41 39.94 -25.37 -3.05
C THR A 41 38.79 -24.99 -2.11
N GLU A 42 39.11 -24.47 -0.93
CA GLU A 42 38.14 -24.00 0.06
C GLU A 42 37.28 -22.84 -0.47
N ASN A 43 37.89 -21.82 -1.08
CA ASN A 43 37.18 -20.66 -1.63
C ASN A 43 36.16 -21.06 -2.71
N PHE A 44 36.55 -22.00 -3.59
CA PHE A 44 35.66 -22.54 -4.62
C PHE A 44 34.53 -23.37 -4.01
N PHE A 45 34.84 -24.19 -3.01
CA PHE A 45 33.83 -24.99 -2.30
C PHE A 45 32.76 -24.11 -1.65
N TYR A 46 33.16 -23.10 -0.87
CA TYR A 46 32.21 -22.19 -0.23
C TYR A 46 31.39 -21.37 -1.21
N SER A 47 32.02 -20.88 -2.29
CA SER A 47 31.30 -20.15 -3.33
C SER A 47 30.27 -21.03 -4.05
N GLY A 48 30.63 -22.30 -4.30
CA GLY A 48 29.71 -23.31 -4.81
C GLY A 48 28.54 -23.56 -3.87
N LEU A 49 28.79 -23.65 -2.56
CA LEU A 49 27.73 -23.79 -1.55
C LEU A 49 26.78 -22.59 -1.52
N ILE A 50 27.31 -21.36 -1.55
CA ILE A 50 26.48 -20.14 -1.58
C ILE A 50 25.63 -20.11 -2.85
N PHE A 51 26.21 -20.40 -4.01
CA PHE A 51 25.48 -20.46 -5.28
C PHE A 51 24.37 -21.52 -5.24
N ALA A 52 24.68 -22.74 -4.78
CA ALA A 52 23.72 -23.81 -4.62
C ALA A 52 22.58 -23.42 -3.66
N ALA A 53 22.90 -22.75 -2.55
CA ALA A 53 21.91 -22.25 -1.59
C ALA A 53 20.97 -21.21 -2.21
N VAL A 54 21.51 -20.27 -3.01
CA VAL A 54 20.69 -19.28 -3.72
C VAL A 54 19.77 -19.95 -4.73
N VAL A 55 20.27 -20.87 -5.56
CA VAL A 55 19.47 -21.61 -6.54
C VAL A 55 18.39 -22.45 -5.85
N ALA A 56 18.74 -23.16 -4.78
CA ALA A 56 17.80 -23.92 -3.97
C ALA A 56 16.71 -23.01 -3.36
N SER A 57 17.09 -21.86 -2.81
CA SER A 57 16.13 -20.89 -2.25
C SER A 57 15.13 -20.40 -3.30
N PHE A 58 15.60 -20.11 -4.51
CA PHE A 58 14.73 -19.70 -5.62
C PHE A 58 13.74 -20.80 -6.01
N MET A 59 14.21 -22.05 -6.14
CA MET A 59 13.33 -23.19 -6.44
C MET A 59 12.27 -23.41 -5.37
N VAL A 60 12.67 -23.32 -4.09
CA VAL A 60 11.75 -23.45 -2.95
C VAL A 60 10.71 -22.33 -2.94
N LEU A 61 11.13 -21.08 -3.10
CA LEU A 61 10.23 -19.92 -3.13
C LEU A 61 9.25 -20.01 -4.30
N LYS A 62 9.72 -20.41 -5.48
CA LYS A 62 8.88 -20.60 -6.68
C LYS A 62 7.88 -21.74 -6.50
N GLY A 63 8.31 -22.86 -5.92
CA GLY A 63 7.43 -23.98 -5.57
C GLY A 63 6.36 -23.57 -4.55
N PHE A 64 6.75 -22.83 -3.52
CA PHE A 64 5.83 -22.32 -2.51
C PHE A 64 4.81 -21.32 -3.09
N HIS A 65 5.25 -20.41 -3.96
CA HIS A 65 4.36 -19.49 -4.68
C HIS A 65 3.35 -20.24 -5.55
N TYR A 66 3.80 -21.27 -6.26
CA TYR A 66 2.93 -22.13 -7.05
C TYR A 66 1.90 -22.85 -6.17
N LEU A 67 2.32 -23.38 -5.01
CA LEU A 67 1.44 -24.02 -4.05
C LEU A 67 0.35 -23.06 -3.54
N ILE A 68 0.72 -21.83 -3.14
CA ILE A 68 -0.25 -20.81 -2.71
C ILE A 68 -1.23 -20.48 -3.85
N LYS A 69 -0.74 -20.30 -5.08
CA LYS A 69 -1.59 -20.07 -6.26
C LYS A 69 -2.55 -21.23 -6.52
N LEU A 70 -2.08 -22.47 -6.35
CA LEU A 70 -2.89 -23.68 -6.46
C LEU A 70 -3.98 -23.72 -5.40
N ILE A 71 -3.64 -23.50 -4.12
CA ILE A 71 -4.61 -23.44 -3.02
C ILE A 71 -5.66 -22.36 -3.26
N HIS A 72 -5.26 -21.16 -3.66
CA HIS A 72 -6.20 -20.08 -4.00
C HIS A 72 -7.09 -20.40 -5.21
N LYS A 73 -6.61 -21.22 -6.17
CA LYS A 73 -7.39 -21.72 -7.30
C LYS A 73 -8.40 -22.76 -6.83
N LEU A 74 -7.99 -23.71 -5.99
CA LEU A 74 -8.85 -24.76 -5.42
C LEU A 74 -9.98 -24.16 -4.57
N LEU A 75 -9.66 -23.17 -3.73
CA LEU A 75 -10.63 -22.49 -2.85
C LEU A 75 -11.45 -21.40 -3.54
N LYS A 76 -11.30 -21.19 -4.86
CA LYS A 76 -12.02 -20.16 -5.65
C LYS A 76 -12.00 -18.77 -5.01
N VAL A 77 -10.86 -18.37 -4.44
CA VAL A 77 -10.72 -17.12 -3.69
C VAL A 77 -10.92 -15.90 -4.59
N LYS A 78 -11.57 -14.83 -4.11
CA LYS A 78 -11.73 -13.57 -4.88
C LYS A 78 -10.37 -12.91 -5.16
N PRO A 79 -10.13 -12.27 -6.32
CA PRO A 79 -8.84 -11.67 -6.69
C PRO A 79 -8.26 -10.72 -5.63
N GLN A 80 -9.10 -9.87 -5.03
CA GLN A 80 -8.71 -8.95 -3.95
C GLN A 80 -8.14 -9.69 -2.74
N LYS A 81 -8.84 -10.75 -2.29
CA LYS A 81 -8.39 -11.60 -1.18
C LYS A 81 -7.09 -12.34 -1.52
N LYS A 82 -6.91 -12.76 -2.78
CA LYS A 82 -5.64 -13.38 -3.24
C LYS A 82 -4.47 -12.41 -3.09
N CYS A 83 -4.59 -11.17 -3.60
CA CYS A 83 -3.52 -10.19 -3.48
C CYS A 83 -3.17 -9.91 -2.02
N LYS A 84 -4.17 -9.59 -1.18
CA LYS A 84 -3.94 -9.31 0.23
C LYS A 84 -3.23 -10.47 0.94
N SER A 85 -3.71 -11.70 0.72
CA SER A 85 -3.13 -12.91 1.31
C SER A 85 -1.67 -13.11 0.90
N ILE A 86 -1.37 -13.02 -0.40
CA ILE A 86 0.00 -13.21 -0.92
C ILE A 86 0.94 -12.12 -0.39
N MET A 87 0.52 -10.86 -0.37
CA MET A 87 1.34 -9.75 0.16
C MET A 87 1.62 -9.93 1.65
N ILE A 88 0.62 -10.29 2.45
CA ILE A 88 0.79 -10.57 3.89
C ILE A 88 1.83 -11.68 4.11
N ILE A 89 1.70 -12.80 3.38
CA ILE A 89 2.64 -13.93 3.48
C ILE A 89 4.05 -13.48 3.09
N ALA A 90 4.19 -12.76 1.98
CA ALA A 90 5.49 -12.29 1.49
C ALA A 90 6.19 -11.38 2.51
N PHE A 91 5.49 -10.37 3.04
CA PHE A 91 6.07 -9.46 4.01
C PHE A 91 6.39 -10.13 5.35
N LEU A 92 5.59 -11.10 5.80
CA LEU A 92 5.91 -11.89 6.99
C LEU A 92 7.22 -12.67 6.80
N ILE A 93 7.39 -13.34 5.65
CA ILE A 93 8.62 -14.09 5.36
C ILE A 93 9.82 -13.13 5.24
N MET A 94 9.68 -12.02 4.51
CA MET A 94 10.74 -11.01 4.40
C MET A 94 11.13 -10.45 5.77
N TYR A 95 10.16 -10.23 6.66
CA TYR A 95 10.39 -9.73 8.02
C TYR A 95 11.20 -10.72 8.85
N LEU A 96 10.85 -12.01 8.78
CA LEU A 96 11.59 -13.08 9.46
C LEU A 96 13.03 -13.20 8.93
N ILE A 97 13.22 -13.17 7.62
CA ILE A 97 14.56 -13.21 6.99
C ILE A 97 15.37 -11.97 7.36
N SER A 98 14.74 -10.81 7.56
CA SER A 98 15.43 -9.60 8.00
C SER A 98 15.90 -9.66 9.46
N TRP A 99 15.21 -10.42 10.30
CA TRP A 99 15.56 -10.58 11.73
C TRP A 99 16.52 -11.71 11.99
N ALA A 100 16.44 -12.82 11.25
CA ALA A 100 17.25 -14.01 11.52
C ALA A 100 18.76 -13.73 11.54
N PRO A 101 19.38 -13.05 10.56
CA PRO A 101 20.82 -12.72 10.59
C PRO A 101 21.20 -11.85 11.79
N ARG A 102 20.31 -10.95 12.23
CA ARG A 102 20.54 -10.05 13.37
C ARG A 102 20.62 -10.80 14.70
N LEU A 103 19.93 -11.94 14.82
CA LEU A 103 19.96 -12.79 16.00
C LEU A 103 21.04 -13.86 15.90
N MET A 104 21.21 -14.47 14.72
CA MET A 104 22.19 -15.53 14.51
C MET A 104 23.62 -15.05 14.74
N VAL A 105 23.97 -13.82 14.30
CA VAL A 105 25.32 -13.28 14.52
C VAL A 105 25.66 -13.12 16.01
N LEU A 106 24.67 -12.95 16.89
CA LEU A 106 24.90 -12.89 18.34
C LEU A 106 25.26 -14.26 18.94
N TYR A 107 24.84 -15.35 18.29
CA TYR A 107 25.07 -16.71 18.75
C TYR A 107 26.32 -17.34 18.14
N PHE A 108 26.53 -17.13 16.84
CA PHE A 108 27.62 -17.76 16.09
C PHE A 108 28.90 -16.91 16.05
N GLY A 109 28.85 -15.64 16.42
CA GLY A 109 29.99 -14.72 16.29
C GLY A 109 30.36 -14.46 14.82
N TYR A 110 31.57 -13.97 14.61
CA TYR A 110 32.14 -13.71 13.30
C TYR A 110 32.92 -14.92 12.77
N GLU A 111 32.35 -15.55 11.75
CA GLU A 111 33.08 -16.45 10.87
C GLU A 111 32.97 -15.96 9.44
N PHE A 112 34.09 -15.82 8.72
CA PHE A 112 34.13 -15.12 7.43
C PHE A 112 33.09 -15.68 6.43
N PHE A 113 33.06 -17.00 6.26
CA PHE A 113 32.14 -17.65 5.33
C PHE A 113 30.68 -17.59 5.79
N VAL A 114 30.44 -17.73 7.10
CA VAL A 114 29.09 -17.65 7.68
C VAL A 114 28.55 -16.24 7.53
N PHE A 115 29.38 -15.23 7.81
CA PHE A 115 29.07 -13.82 7.65
C PHE A 115 28.62 -13.52 6.21
N TRP A 116 29.44 -13.84 5.22
CA TRP A 116 29.12 -13.54 3.83
C TRP A 116 27.95 -14.36 3.31
N SER A 117 27.82 -15.64 3.71
CA SER A 117 26.66 -16.45 3.32
C SER A 117 25.35 -15.87 3.86
N MET A 118 25.29 -15.41 5.11
CA MET A 118 24.11 -14.75 5.67
C MET A 118 23.76 -13.45 4.96
N VAL A 119 24.76 -12.65 4.55
CA VAL A 119 24.55 -11.42 3.78
C VAL A 119 23.99 -11.74 2.40
N PHE A 120 24.68 -12.59 1.62
CA PHE A 120 24.28 -12.89 0.25
C PHE A 120 22.96 -13.66 0.21
N VAL A 121 22.82 -14.76 0.96
CA VAL A 121 21.59 -15.57 0.92
C VAL A 121 20.40 -14.79 1.48
N GLY A 122 20.58 -14.04 2.57
CA GLY A 122 19.51 -13.27 3.19
C GLY A 122 18.98 -12.14 2.31
N ILE A 123 19.86 -11.27 1.81
CA ILE A 123 19.43 -10.17 0.93
C ILE A 123 18.87 -10.72 -0.39
N GLN A 124 19.51 -11.74 -0.98
CA GLN A 124 19.00 -12.35 -2.21
C GLN A 124 17.60 -12.95 -2.01
N ALA A 125 17.36 -13.68 -0.91
CA ALA A 125 16.04 -14.21 -0.61
C ALA A 125 14.96 -13.11 -0.51
N ILE A 126 15.27 -11.98 0.16
CA ILE A 126 14.36 -10.83 0.27
C ILE A 126 14.03 -10.26 -1.12
N THR A 127 15.03 -10.10 -1.99
CA THR A 127 14.81 -9.59 -3.36
C THR A 127 13.98 -10.55 -4.20
N LEU A 128 14.23 -11.87 -4.11
CA LEU A 128 13.48 -12.89 -4.82
C LEU A 128 12.01 -12.94 -4.36
N ILE A 129 11.76 -12.82 -3.06
CA ILE A 129 10.40 -12.75 -2.53
C ILE A 129 9.69 -11.50 -3.05
N ASN A 130 10.35 -10.33 -3.03
CA ASN A 130 9.76 -9.10 -3.57
C ASN A 130 9.40 -9.25 -5.06
N HIS A 131 10.29 -9.83 -5.85
CA HIS A 131 10.05 -10.10 -7.26
C HIS A 131 8.86 -11.06 -7.46
N GLU A 132 8.95 -12.27 -6.92
CA GLU A 132 8.00 -13.36 -7.18
C GLU A 132 6.63 -13.09 -6.57
N PHE A 133 6.57 -12.60 -5.33
CA PHE A 133 5.32 -12.51 -4.57
C PHE A 133 4.66 -11.15 -4.65
N ILE A 134 5.42 -10.06 -4.84
CA ILE A 134 4.86 -8.69 -4.79
C ILE A 134 4.78 -8.11 -6.19
N ARG A 135 5.91 -8.03 -6.92
CA ARG A 135 5.97 -7.36 -8.23
C ARG A 135 5.13 -8.03 -9.32
N THR A 136 4.99 -9.35 -9.27
CA THR A 136 4.16 -10.07 -10.26
C THR A 136 2.65 -9.95 -9.99
N LEU A 137 2.24 -9.36 -8.87
CA LEU A 137 0.82 -9.18 -8.55
C LEU A 137 0.24 -7.94 -9.24
N PRO A 138 -1.04 -8.00 -9.65
CA PRO A 138 -1.76 -6.83 -10.16
C PRO A 138 -2.24 -5.94 -9.00
N CYS A 139 -1.36 -5.63 -8.04
CA CYS A 139 -1.68 -4.94 -6.80
C CYS A 139 -0.55 -4.01 -6.39
N GLU A 140 -0.88 -2.83 -5.86
CA GLU A 140 0.09 -1.81 -5.44
C GLU A 140 -0.25 -1.23 -4.06
N ILE A 141 0.79 -0.84 -3.32
CA ILE A 141 0.69 -0.25 -1.97
C ILE A 141 0.52 1.26 -2.10
N LEU A 142 -0.38 1.83 -1.30
CA LEU A 142 -0.65 3.26 -1.27
C LEU A 142 0.16 3.90 -0.15
N TYR A 143 1.01 4.88 -0.50
CA TYR A 143 1.77 5.68 0.45
C TYR A 143 1.04 7.00 0.69
N SER A 144 0.36 7.10 1.84
CA SER A 144 -0.12 8.36 2.41
C SER A 144 1.05 9.20 2.92
N GLN A 145 0.87 10.52 2.93
CA GLN A 145 1.86 11.45 3.49
C GLN A 145 1.97 11.33 5.02
N ASP A 146 0.87 10.97 5.70
CA ASP A 146 0.85 10.83 7.15
C ASP A 146 1.01 9.36 7.57
N PRO A 147 2.05 9.01 8.35
CA PRO A 147 2.21 7.67 8.90
C PRO A 147 1.19 7.43 10.02
N THR A 148 0.65 6.20 10.07
CA THR A 148 -0.28 5.80 11.15
C THR A 148 0.47 5.52 12.45
N ILE A 149 -0.23 5.64 13.59
CA ILE A 149 0.35 5.37 14.92
C ILE A 149 1.05 4.00 15.01
N PRO A 150 0.48 2.88 14.50
CA PRO A 150 1.16 1.59 14.51
C PRO A 150 2.51 1.61 13.77
N ILE A 151 2.58 2.29 12.62
CA ILE A 151 3.80 2.41 11.83
C ILE A 151 4.87 3.18 12.61
N ILE A 152 4.50 4.28 13.28
CA ILE A 152 5.41 5.08 14.09
C ILE A 152 5.93 4.26 15.28
N LEU A 153 5.03 3.63 16.03
CA LEU A 153 5.39 2.85 17.22
C LEU A 153 6.26 1.64 16.85
N GLY A 154 5.92 0.89 15.81
CA GLY A 154 6.72 -0.26 15.41
C GLY A 154 8.11 0.12 14.93
N ASN A 155 8.26 1.19 14.14
CA ASN A 155 9.58 1.69 13.75
C ASN A 155 10.38 2.21 14.95
N PHE A 156 9.72 2.83 15.94
CA PHE A 156 10.36 3.19 17.21
C PHE A 156 10.90 1.94 17.94
N PHE A 157 10.11 0.87 18.04
CA PHE A 157 10.59 -0.39 18.62
C PHE A 157 11.77 -0.97 17.82
N HIS A 158 11.76 -0.89 16.49
CA HIS A 158 12.90 -1.30 15.68
C HIS A 158 14.17 -0.51 15.99
N CYS A 159 14.06 0.81 16.21
CA CYS A 159 15.18 1.64 16.66
C CYS A 159 15.68 1.22 18.04
N VAL A 160 14.78 0.94 18.98
CA VAL A 160 15.14 0.44 20.32
C VAL A 160 15.89 -0.89 20.22
N PHE A 161 15.41 -1.82 19.40
CA PHE A 161 16.11 -3.09 19.16
C PHE A 161 17.44 -2.93 18.47
N LEU A 162 17.57 -2.01 17.50
CA LEU A 162 18.85 -1.69 16.86
C LEU A 162 19.86 -1.26 17.93
N LEU A 163 19.50 -0.30 18.78
CA LEU A 163 20.38 0.21 19.83
C LEU A 163 20.67 -0.85 20.89
N GLY A 164 19.65 -1.58 21.35
CA GLY A 164 19.77 -2.63 22.37
C GLY A 164 20.67 -3.79 21.92
N LEU A 165 20.45 -4.33 20.73
CA LEU A 165 21.28 -5.42 20.20
C LEU A 165 22.69 -4.96 19.85
N SER A 166 22.86 -3.74 19.33
CA SER A 166 24.20 -3.19 19.08
C SER A 166 24.95 -2.99 20.39
N ARG A 167 24.29 -2.47 21.43
CA ARG A 167 24.90 -2.30 22.76
C ARG A 167 25.24 -3.64 23.39
N PHE A 168 24.34 -4.63 23.30
CA PHE A 168 24.62 -5.98 23.75
C PHE A 168 25.82 -6.58 23.01
N GLY A 169 25.93 -6.38 21.69
CA GLY A 169 27.09 -6.80 20.92
C GLY A 169 28.43 -6.24 21.42
N THR A 170 28.43 -5.06 22.08
CA THR A 170 29.66 -4.50 22.67
C THR A 170 30.16 -5.23 23.90
N SER A 171 29.37 -6.12 24.50
CA SER A 171 29.79 -6.92 25.67
C SER A 171 30.61 -8.15 25.32
N PHE A 172 30.72 -8.51 24.04
CA PHE A 172 31.60 -9.59 23.59
C PHE A 172 33.06 -9.18 23.77
N ASP A 173 34.01 -10.11 23.84
CA ASP A 173 35.42 -9.75 24.02
C ASP A 173 36.08 -9.42 22.67
N GLU A 174 35.85 -10.26 21.67
CA GLU A 174 36.51 -10.17 20.37
C GLU A 174 36.05 -8.97 19.53
N MET A 175 37.01 -8.27 18.93
CA MET A 175 36.72 -7.10 18.09
C MET A 175 35.98 -7.48 16.80
N LYS A 176 36.29 -8.64 16.20
CA LYS A 176 35.66 -9.11 14.97
C LYS A 176 34.16 -9.36 15.19
N ASP A 177 33.80 -9.99 16.30
CA ASP A 177 32.41 -10.24 16.69
C ASP A 177 31.64 -8.93 16.89
N LYS A 178 32.22 -7.97 17.62
CA LYS A 178 31.63 -6.64 17.81
C LYS A 178 31.29 -5.97 16.49
N VAL A 179 32.28 -5.93 15.58
CA VAL A 179 32.13 -5.32 14.26
C VAL A 179 31.07 -6.05 13.44
N ALA A 180 31.09 -7.37 13.43
CA ALA A 180 30.13 -8.18 12.68
C ALA A 180 28.70 -7.98 13.18
N ILE A 181 28.49 -8.02 14.50
CA ILE A 181 27.18 -7.81 15.13
C ILE A 181 26.63 -6.44 14.73
N VAL A 182 27.42 -5.37 14.91
CA VAL A 182 27.00 -3.99 14.55
C VAL A 182 26.72 -3.89 13.05
N ALA A 183 27.55 -4.49 12.20
CA ALA A 183 27.34 -4.48 10.75
C ALA A 183 26.01 -5.13 10.35
N PHE A 184 25.67 -6.30 10.90
CA PHE A 184 24.37 -6.94 10.64
C PHE A 184 23.19 -6.13 11.15
N GLN A 185 23.33 -5.50 12.32
CA GLN A 185 22.29 -4.61 12.85
C GLN A 185 22.02 -3.45 11.88
N LEU A 186 23.07 -2.76 11.42
CA LEU A 186 22.96 -1.62 10.52
C LEU A 186 22.47 -2.00 9.11
N MET A 187 22.92 -3.14 8.59
CA MET A 187 22.56 -3.60 7.24
C MET A 187 21.09 -4.01 7.14
N TYR A 188 20.58 -4.76 8.11
CA TYR A 188 19.22 -5.31 8.07
C TYR A 188 18.16 -4.41 8.72
N PHE A 189 18.54 -3.44 9.54
CA PHE A 189 17.62 -2.46 10.13
C PHE A 189 16.73 -1.72 9.10
N PRO A 190 17.28 -1.05 8.05
CA PRO A 190 16.44 -0.31 7.11
C PRO A 190 15.50 -1.24 6.34
N ILE A 191 15.96 -2.45 5.99
CA ILE A 191 15.15 -3.46 5.32
C ILE A 191 13.96 -3.86 6.21
N CYS A 192 14.23 -4.11 7.50
CA CYS A 192 13.22 -4.47 8.48
C CYS A 192 12.15 -3.37 8.63
N CYS A 193 12.55 -2.10 8.75
CA CYS A 193 11.64 -0.97 8.87
C CYS A 193 10.74 -0.80 7.63
N VAL A 194 11.31 -0.95 6.42
CA VAL A 194 10.54 -0.87 5.17
C VAL A 194 9.53 -2.01 5.09
N VAL A 195 9.98 -3.25 5.32
CA VAL A 195 9.11 -4.44 5.29
C VAL A 195 7.99 -4.34 6.33
N TYR A 196 8.30 -3.89 7.54
CA TYR A 196 7.29 -3.66 8.59
C TYR A 196 6.26 -2.61 8.18
N THR A 197 6.72 -1.49 7.62
CA THR A 197 5.84 -0.41 7.16
C THR A 197 4.90 -0.89 6.06
N ASP A 198 5.43 -1.58 5.05
CA ASP A 198 4.63 -2.15 3.96
C ASP A 198 3.63 -3.20 4.47
N PHE A 199 4.05 -4.04 5.42
CA PHE A 199 3.18 -5.00 6.09
C PHE A 199 1.99 -4.31 6.78
N CYS A 200 2.25 -3.27 7.59
CA CYS A 200 1.21 -2.50 8.26
C CYS A 200 0.25 -1.83 7.27
N LYS A 201 0.76 -1.26 6.17
CA LYS A 201 -0.08 -0.67 5.12
C LYS A 201 -1.03 -1.69 4.51
N VAL A 202 -0.55 -2.89 4.20
CA VAL A 202 -1.40 -3.97 3.67
C VAL A 202 -2.47 -4.42 4.68
N LEU A 203 -2.11 -4.50 5.97
CA LEU A 203 -3.06 -4.81 7.04
C LEU A 203 -4.16 -3.75 7.16
N ASN A 204 -3.78 -2.47 7.11
CA ASN A 204 -4.68 -1.31 7.16
C ASN A 204 -5.57 -1.17 5.91
N GLY A 205 -5.29 -1.93 4.83
CA GLY A 205 -6.04 -1.80 3.58
C GLY A 205 -5.55 -0.67 2.67
N GLU A 206 -4.34 -0.14 2.92
CA GLU A 206 -3.71 0.91 2.12
C GLU A 206 -3.04 0.32 0.86
N TRP A 207 -3.82 -0.32 0.00
CA TRP A 207 -3.38 -0.91 -1.27
C TRP A 207 -4.55 -0.97 -2.26
N ARG A 208 -4.27 -1.10 -3.57
CA ARG A 208 -5.30 -1.25 -4.60
C ARG A 208 -4.90 -2.22 -5.70
N MET A 209 -5.87 -2.73 -6.47
CA MET A 209 -5.61 -3.54 -7.66
C MET A 209 -5.26 -2.64 -8.85
N THR A 210 -4.26 -3.01 -9.63
CA THR A 210 -3.83 -2.27 -10.84
C THR A 210 -4.64 -2.65 -12.08
N ASN A 211 -5.22 -3.85 -12.13
CA ASN A 211 -6.03 -4.35 -13.25
C ASN A 211 -7.36 -4.94 -12.76
N VAL A 212 -8.43 -4.16 -12.79
CA VAL A 212 -9.80 -4.68 -12.77
C VAL A 212 -10.30 -4.64 -14.22
N PRO A 213 -10.58 -5.77 -14.88
CA PRO A 213 -11.33 -5.76 -16.13
C PRO A 213 -12.72 -5.19 -15.82
N SER A 214 -13.10 -4.10 -16.47
CA SER A 214 -14.48 -3.64 -16.52
C SER A 214 -15.30 -4.74 -17.19
N THR A 215 -15.97 -5.59 -16.42
CA THR A 215 -16.98 -6.49 -16.97
C THR A 215 -18.16 -5.65 -17.39
N ASN A 216 -18.14 -5.20 -18.64
CA ASN A 216 -19.35 -4.96 -19.40
C ASN A 216 -19.92 -6.35 -19.72
N ASP A 217 -20.69 -6.92 -18.79
CA ASP A 217 -21.62 -7.99 -19.12
C ASP A 217 -22.94 -7.73 -18.39
N THR A 218 -23.89 -7.30 -19.21
CA THR A 218 -25.31 -7.35 -18.98
C THR A 218 -25.68 -8.75 -18.48
N THR A 219 -25.97 -8.90 -17.20
CA THR A 219 -26.99 -9.86 -16.76
C THR A 219 -27.59 -9.39 -15.45
N ASN A 220 -28.85 -9.03 -15.58
CA ASN A 220 -29.85 -8.89 -14.55
C ASN A 220 -29.77 -10.06 -13.55
N ASN A 221 -29.51 -9.79 -12.27
CA ASN A 221 -30.16 -10.52 -11.19
C ASN A 221 -29.99 -9.82 -9.84
N ASN A 222 -31.14 -9.47 -9.27
CA ASN A 222 -31.34 -9.12 -7.87
C ASN A 222 -30.72 -10.20 -6.97
N ASN A 223 -29.87 -9.80 -6.04
CA ASN A 223 -30.00 -10.14 -4.61
C ASN A 223 -28.88 -9.50 -3.78
N ASN A 224 -29.28 -9.01 -2.61
CA ASN A 224 -28.47 -8.42 -1.55
C ASN A 224 -27.09 -9.07 -1.35
N GLN A 225 -26.02 -8.30 -1.52
CA GLN A 225 -24.91 -8.32 -0.58
C GLN A 225 -24.08 -7.03 -0.60
N GLN A 226 -23.86 -6.52 0.61
CA GLN A 226 -23.25 -5.25 0.99
C GLN A 226 -21.75 -5.16 0.64
N ASN A 227 -21.32 -3.92 0.31
CA ASN A 227 -19.98 -3.30 0.45
C ASN A 227 -18.78 -4.00 -0.26
N MET A 228 -17.86 -3.32 -0.95
CA MET A 228 -17.44 -1.91 -0.98
C MET A 228 -16.59 -1.70 -2.26
N GLY A 229 -16.85 -0.66 -3.05
CA GLY A 229 -16.00 -0.20 -4.16
C GLY A 229 -16.23 1.31 -4.39
N LEU A 230 -15.20 2.15 -4.22
CA LEU A 230 -14.28 2.68 -5.26
C LEU A 230 -14.94 3.63 -6.26
N VAL A 231 -14.54 4.91 -6.29
CA VAL A 231 -14.66 5.75 -7.51
C VAL A 231 -13.54 6.79 -7.61
N GLY A 232 -12.90 6.85 -8.78
CA GLY A 232 -12.20 8.04 -9.27
C GLY A 232 -11.34 7.80 -10.52
N ASN A 233 -11.90 7.96 -11.73
CA ASN A 233 -11.49 9.00 -12.67
C ASN A 233 -12.46 9.08 -13.88
N ALA A 234 -12.63 10.29 -14.40
CA ALA A 234 -13.40 10.60 -15.59
C ALA A 234 -12.45 10.83 -16.77
N GLN A 235 -12.78 10.29 -17.93
CA GLN A 235 -12.38 10.86 -19.21
C GLN A 235 -13.64 11.39 -19.91
N VAL A 236 -13.56 12.64 -20.34
CA VAL A 236 -14.59 13.35 -21.10
C VAL A 236 -14.60 12.81 -22.53
N ARG A 237 -15.76 12.32 -22.99
CA ARG A 237 -16.08 12.15 -24.42
C ARG A 237 -17.38 12.90 -24.74
N PRO A 238 -17.51 13.45 -25.96
CA PRO A 238 -18.53 14.43 -26.29
C PRO A 238 -19.93 13.81 -26.25
N LEU A 239 -20.87 14.61 -25.74
CA LEU A 239 -22.26 14.27 -25.54
C LEU A 239 -22.93 13.96 -26.89
N ARG A 240 -23.33 12.71 -27.13
CA ARG A 240 -24.38 12.40 -28.11
C ARG A 240 -25.71 12.53 -27.38
N VAL A 241 -26.42 13.62 -27.64
CA VAL A 241 -27.79 13.83 -27.15
C VAL A 241 -28.68 12.84 -27.89
N GLU A 242 -29.07 11.77 -27.21
CA GLU A 242 -30.26 11.01 -27.59
C GLU A 242 -31.43 11.58 -26.79
N VAL A 243 -32.36 12.18 -27.53
CA VAL A 243 -33.62 12.71 -27.01
C VAL A 243 -34.46 11.53 -26.53
N VAL A 244 -34.43 11.26 -25.23
CA VAL A 244 -35.35 10.31 -24.59
C VAL A 244 -36.65 11.04 -24.30
N GLY A 245 -37.65 10.78 -25.14
CA GLY A 245 -39.03 11.01 -24.76
C GLY A 245 -39.47 9.90 -23.80
N ASP A 246 -39.51 10.20 -22.51
CA ASP A 246 -40.73 9.93 -21.74
C ASP A 246 -40.78 10.80 -20.47
N LYS A 247 -41.97 11.31 -20.18
CA LYS A 247 -42.24 12.29 -19.11
C LYS A 247 -42.10 11.63 -17.72
N ALA A 248 -40.89 11.56 -17.19
CA ALA A 248 -40.68 11.43 -15.76
C ALA A 248 -40.61 12.85 -15.16
N ASP A 249 -41.38 13.08 -14.10
CA ASP A 249 -41.38 14.28 -13.27
C ASP A 249 -39.95 14.55 -12.78
N GLN A 250 -39.19 15.36 -13.53
CA GLN A 250 -37.81 15.68 -13.22
C GLN A 250 -37.80 16.75 -12.12
N ARG A 251 -37.97 16.32 -10.86
CA ARG A 251 -37.75 17.21 -9.71
C ARG A 251 -36.38 16.97 -9.11
N VAL A 252 -35.74 18.05 -8.69
CA VAL A 252 -34.39 18.00 -8.15
C VAL A 252 -34.44 18.34 -6.66
N ASP A 253 -34.34 17.30 -5.83
CA ASP A 253 -34.58 17.41 -4.40
C ASP A 253 -33.33 17.13 -3.55
N CYS A 254 -33.29 17.72 -2.36
CA CYS A 254 -32.29 17.41 -1.35
C CYS A 254 -32.49 15.99 -0.80
N ARG A 255 -31.44 15.15 -0.83
CA ARG A 255 -31.52 13.76 -0.35
C ARG A 255 -31.67 13.60 1.17
N ILE A 256 -31.56 14.69 1.94
CA ILE A 256 -31.76 14.69 3.40
C ILE A 256 -33.22 15.02 3.72
N CYS A 257 -33.69 16.20 3.31
CA CYS A 257 -35.04 16.66 3.65
C CYS A 257 -36.11 16.32 2.60
N ARG A 258 -35.73 15.82 1.41
CA ARG A 258 -36.60 15.53 0.27
C ARG A 258 -37.44 16.73 -0.19
N HIS A 259 -36.94 17.94 0.05
CA HIS A 259 -37.52 19.17 -0.51
C HIS A 259 -36.76 19.56 -1.76
N GLU A 260 -37.49 20.09 -2.73
CA GLU A 260 -36.96 20.65 -3.97
C GLU A 260 -35.96 21.77 -3.68
N TYR A 261 -34.89 21.81 -4.47
CA TYR A 261 -33.95 22.92 -4.41
C TYR A 261 -34.61 24.18 -4.99
N THR A 262 -34.31 25.31 -4.37
CA THR A 262 -34.80 26.63 -4.80
C THR A 262 -33.68 27.65 -4.60
N ASP A 263 -33.90 28.89 -5.02
CA ASP A 263 -32.94 29.97 -4.80
C ASP A 263 -32.65 30.19 -3.30
N THR A 264 -33.65 29.92 -2.44
CA THR A 264 -33.53 29.96 -0.97
C THR A 264 -33.01 28.64 -0.38
N ARG A 265 -33.33 27.49 -1.00
CA ARG A 265 -32.77 26.17 -0.67
C ARG A 265 -31.64 25.82 -1.62
N THR A 266 -30.62 26.67 -1.62
CA THR A 266 -29.49 26.53 -2.55
C THR A 266 -28.77 25.19 -2.32
N PRO A 267 -28.49 24.40 -3.37
CA PRO A 267 -27.68 23.20 -3.26
C PRO A 267 -26.21 23.55 -2.98
N ARG A 268 -25.68 23.08 -1.85
CA ARG A 268 -24.31 23.31 -1.37
C ARG A 268 -23.47 22.03 -1.48
N VAL A 269 -22.25 22.16 -2.00
CA VAL A 269 -21.30 21.07 -2.18
C VAL A 269 -20.37 20.97 -0.98
N LEU A 270 -20.29 19.78 -0.38
CA LEU A 270 -19.31 19.48 0.65
C LEU A 270 -17.94 19.30 -0.02
N LYS A 271 -17.08 20.32 0.08
CA LYS A 271 -15.83 20.44 -0.69
C LYS A 271 -14.87 19.26 -0.56
N GLU A 272 -14.89 18.54 0.56
CA GLU A 272 -14.00 17.39 0.77
C GLU A 272 -14.50 16.15 0.02
N CYS A 273 -15.83 15.96 -0.17
CA CYS A 273 -16.42 14.73 -0.69
C CYS A 273 -17.27 14.87 -1.96
N GLY A 274 -17.59 16.09 -2.39
CA GLY A 274 -18.42 16.36 -3.57
C GLY A 274 -19.92 16.08 -3.41
N HIS A 275 -20.38 15.63 -2.24
CA HIS A 275 -21.82 15.42 -2.01
C HIS A 275 -22.55 16.76 -1.89
N THR A 276 -23.77 16.81 -2.41
CA THR A 276 -24.62 18.01 -2.35
C THR A 276 -25.74 17.84 -1.33
N VAL A 277 -25.98 18.87 -0.53
CA VAL A 277 -27.09 19.02 0.42
C VAL A 277 -27.67 20.42 0.29
N CYS A 278 -28.92 20.66 0.66
CA CYS A 278 -29.41 22.05 0.69
C CYS A 278 -28.74 22.85 1.83
N GLU A 279 -28.67 24.16 1.66
CA GLU A 279 -28.08 25.09 2.64
C GLU A 279 -28.67 24.93 4.05
N GLU A 280 -29.99 24.83 4.16
CA GLU A 280 -30.67 24.62 5.44
C GLU A 280 -30.22 23.32 6.15
N CYS A 281 -30.06 22.22 5.39
CA CYS A 281 -29.57 20.97 5.96
C CYS A 281 -28.09 21.07 6.35
N ALA A 282 -27.27 21.79 5.59
CA ALA A 282 -25.88 22.04 5.94
C ALA A 282 -25.76 22.88 7.23
N ASP A 283 -26.59 23.92 7.40
CA ASP A 283 -26.61 24.72 8.63
C ASP A 283 -27.00 23.87 9.85
N ARG A 284 -28.02 23.02 9.72
CA ARG A 284 -28.39 22.07 10.79
C ARG A 284 -27.27 21.09 11.13
N LEU A 285 -26.49 20.65 10.14
CA LEU A 285 -25.34 19.76 10.40
C LEU A 285 -24.17 20.50 11.06
N LEU A 286 -24.02 21.80 10.81
CA LEU A 286 -22.99 22.65 11.39
C LEU A 286 -23.24 23.02 12.86
N THR A 287 -24.48 23.01 13.33
CA THR A 287 -24.79 23.30 14.75
C THR A 287 -24.14 22.28 15.69
N TYR A 288 -24.03 21.01 15.28
CA TYR A 288 -23.40 19.95 16.08
C TYR A 288 -21.91 20.17 16.38
N SER A 289 -21.25 21.09 15.68
CA SER A 289 -19.81 21.36 15.83
C SER A 289 -19.48 22.80 16.20
N ASN A 290 -20.48 23.57 16.66
CA ASN A 290 -20.36 25.02 16.82
C ASN A 290 -19.86 25.72 15.55
N THR A 291 -20.42 25.36 14.38
CA THR A 291 -20.12 25.94 13.04
C THR A 291 -18.70 25.73 12.54
N LYS A 292 -17.91 24.84 13.15
CA LYS A 292 -16.51 24.60 12.75
C LYS A 292 -16.39 23.64 11.58
N TYR A 293 -17.11 22.52 11.65
CA TYR A 293 -17.04 21.45 10.66
C TYR A 293 -18.36 20.69 10.54
N LEU A 294 -18.64 20.06 9.41
CA LEU A 294 -19.80 19.18 9.25
C LEU A 294 -19.32 17.79 8.85
N ILE A 295 -20.05 16.76 9.28
CA ILE A 295 -19.80 15.38 8.87
C ILE A 295 -20.80 15.06 7.76
N CYS A 296 -20.31 14.62 6.61
CA CYS A 296 -21.18 14.25 5.49
C CYS A 296 -22.09 13.05 5.88
N PRO A 297 -23.43 13.16 5.77
CA PRO A 297 -24.33 12.07 6.15
C PRO A 297 -24.30 10.88 5.18
N PHE A 298 -23.71 11.04 3.98
CA PHE A 298 -23.66 10.00 2.96
C PHE A 298 -22.37 9.16 3.03
N CYS A 299 -21.24 9.77 3.38
CA CYS A 299 -19.93 9.12 3.35
C CYS A 299 -19.06 9.39 4.59
N GLN A 300 -19.60 10.07 5.60
CA GLN A 300 -18.95 10.37 6.89
C GLN A 300 -17.66 11.19 6.83
N MET A 301 -17.30 11.74 5.66
CA MET A 301 -16.14 12.62 5.53
C MET A 301 -16.40 13.99 6.18
N VAL A 302 -15.44 14.46 6.96
CA VAL A 302 -15.50 15.76 7.66
C VAL A 302 -15.17 16.89 6.68
N THR A 303 -16.03 17.91 6.60
CA THR A 303 -15.79 19.14 5.84
C THR A 303 -15.65 20.32 6.79
N VAL A 304 -14.50 21.00 6.77
CA VAL A 304 -14.23 22.18 7.60
C VAL A 304 -14.79 23.44 6.95
N VAL A 305 -15.73 24.13 7.61
CA VAL A 305 -16.42 25.32 7.06
C VAL A 305 -15.98 26.60 7.79
N LYS A 306 -15.86 26.56 9.12
CA LYS A 306 -15.53 27.73 9.98
C LYS A 306 -16.48 28.91 9.76
N GLY A 307 -17.79 28.66 9.81
CA GLY A 307 -18.83 29.67 9.60
C GLY A 307 -20.15 29.04 9.11
N PRO A 308 -21.09 29.86 8.60
CA PRO A 308 -22.38 29.40 8.12
C PRO A 308 -22.27 28.54 6.84
N ALA A 309 -23.29 27.74 6.54
CA ALA A 309 -23.33 26.90 5.35
C ALA A 309 -23.23 27.68 4.03
N ALA A 310 -23.58 28.97 4.03
CA ALA A 310 -23.45 29.85 2.88
C ALA A 310 -22.00 29.94 2.32
N LEU A 311 -20.99 29.63 3.15
CA LEU A 311 -19.58 29.57 2.75
C LEU A 311 -19.22 28.32 1.93
N LEU A 312 -20.08 27.29 1.91
CA LEU A 312 -19.89 26.12 1.07
C LEU A 312 -20.13 26.50 -0.41
N PRO A 313 -19.36 25.94 -1.35
CA PRO A 313 -19.58 26.16 -2.78
C PRO A 313 -21.01 25.80 -3.19
N LYS A 314 -21.63 26.62 -4.06
CA LYS A 314 -22.91 26.28 -4.70
C LYS A 314 -22.68 25.19 -5.74
N ASN A 315 -23.66 24.30 -5.92
CA ASN A 315 -23.67 23.36 -7.03
C ASN A 315 -24.30 24.03 -8.27
N TYR A 316 -23.48 24.71 -9.07
CA TYR A 316 -23.94 25.42 -10.27
C TYR A 316 -24.60 24.50 -11.29
N GLY A 317 -24.10 23.28 -11.49
CA GLY A 317 -24.75 22.32 -12.40
C GLY A 317 -26.16 21.95 -11.96
N MET A 318 -26.43 21.93 -10.66
CA MET A 318 -27.79 21.73 -10.14
C MET A 318 -28.67 22.97 -10.31
N ILE A 319 -28.06 24.16 -10.20
CA ILE A 319 -28.75 25.43 -10.44
C ILE A 319 -29.15 25.58 -11.90
N ASP A 320 -28.26 25.25 -12.83
CA ASP A 320 -28.56 25.28 -14.27
C ASP A 320 -29.74 24.36 -14.62
N ILE A 321 -29.82 23.20 -13.97
CA ILE A 321 -30.94 22.26 -14.12
C ILE A 321 -32.23 22.85 -13.53
N MET A 322 -32.17 23.45 -12.33
CA MET A 322 -33.34 24.13 -11.73
C MET A 322 -33.87 25.25 -12.63
N ASP A 323 -32.98 26.05 -13.21
CA ASP A 323 -33.36 27.17 -14.06
C ASP A 323 -33.95 26.67 -15.39
N TYR A 324 -33.36 25.62 -15.99
CA TYR A 324 -33.95 24.96 -17.17
C TYR A 324 -35.35 24.37 -16.91
N MET A 325 -35.62 23.92 -15.68
CA MET A 325 -36.94 23.42 -15.28
C MET A 325 -37.97 24.54 -15.03
N LYS A 326 -37.53 25.73 -14.61
CA LYS A 326 -38.42 26.91 -14.43
C LYS A 326 -38.89 27.49 -15.76
N ASP A 327 -38.08 27.38 -16.82
CA ASP A 327 -38.34 27.96 -18.15
C ASP A 327 -39.30 27.11 -19.03
N LYS A 328 -39.86 26.01 -18.50
CA LYS A 328 -40.70 25.06 -19.23
C LYS A 328 -42.12 24.98 -18.68
#